data_AF-A0A7L3L830-F1
#
_entry.id   AF-A0A7L3L830-F1
#
_cell.length_a   1.000
_cell.length_b   1.000
_cell.length_c   1.000
_cell.angle_alpha   90.00
_cell.angle_beta   90.00
_cell.angle_gamma   90.00
#
_symmetry.space_group_name_H-M   'P 1'
#
loop_
_entity.id
_entity.type
_entity.pdbx_description
1 polymer ?
#
loop_
_entity_poly.entity_id
_entity_poly.type
_entity_poly.pdbx_seq_one_letter_code
_entity_poly.pdbx_strand_id
1 'polypeptide(L)' 'LEVLGRSRASLSELGPANISFELPARTCSGLSVRFLCLRAGETSGPPPQRWVRYLTHSDSYVLRL' A
#
# COMPACT_ATOMS: atom_id res chain seq x y z
N LEU A 1 -14.16 -31.87 3.14
CA LEU A 1 -13.32 -31.87 1.92
C LEU A 1 -11.88 -31.74 2.40
N GLU A 2 -11.20 -32.88 2.55
CA GLU A 2 -9.84 -32.99 3.08
C GLU A 2 -8.83 -32.45 2.05
N VAL A 3 -7.96 -31.54 2.48
CA VAL A 3 -6.84 -31.06 1.65
C VAL A 3 -5.70 -32.05 1.79
N LEU A 4 -5.56 -32.90 0.76
CA LEU A 4 -4.52 -33.92 0.61
C LEU A 4 -3.12 -33.34 0.82
N GLY A 5 -2.31 -34.12 1.53
CA GLY A 5 -0.86 -33.97 1.62
C GLY A 5 -0.21 -33.70 0.27
N ARG A 6 0.30 -32.48 0.10
CA ARG A 6 1.19 -32.11 -1.01
C ARG A 6 2.62 -32.46 -0.62
N SER A 7 3.19 -33.46 -1.30
CA SER A 7 4.64 -33.72 -1.30
C SER A 7 5.39 -32.42 -1.62
N ARG A 8 6.55 -32.17 -1.00
CA ARG A 8 7.41 -30.99 -1.27
C ARG A 8 7.69 -30.79 -2.77
N ALA A 9 7.65 -31.86 -3.57
CA ALA A 9 7.80 -31.77 -5.03
C ALA A 9 6.63 -31.04 -5.72
N SER A 10 5.41 -31.17 -5.21
CA SER A 10 4.20 -30.53 -5.78
C SER A 10 4.06 -29.03 -5.45
N LEU A 11 4.80 -28.54 -4.45
CA LEU A 11 4.91 -27.09 -4.20
C LEU A 11 5.86 -26.43 -5.20
N SER A 12 6.91 -27.12 -5.63
CA SER A 12 7.84 -26.63 -6.67
C SER A 12 7.20 -26.45 -8.05
N GLU A 13 6.02 -27.05 -8.29
CA GLU A 13 5.24 -26.90 -9.53
C GLU A 13 4.33 -25.66 -9.51
N LEU A 14 4.10 -25.06 -8.34
CA LEU A 14 3.29 -23.86 -8.23
C LEU A 14 4.13 -22.66 -8.66
N GLY A 15 3.65 -21.98 -9.71
CA GLY A 15 4.20 -20.70 -10.11
C GLY A 15 4.11 -19.65 -8.98
N PRO A 16 4.84 -18.55 -9.12
CA PRO A 16 4.78 -17.45 -8.16
C PRO A 16 3.34 -16.98 -7.90
N ALA A 17 3.02 -16.71 -6.63
CA ALA A 17 1.75 -16.10 -6.25
C ALA A 17 1.84 -14.58 -6.36
N ASN A 18 0.91 -13.96 -7.09
CA ASN A 18 0.72 -12.51 -7.07
C ASN A 18 -0.31 -12.13 -6.00
N ILE A 19 -0.03 -11.07 -5.25
CA ILE A 19 -0.93 -10.57 -4.21
C ILE A 19 -1.21 -9.10 -4.46
N SER A 20 -2.50 -8.77 -4.58
CA SER A 20 -2.98 -7.39 -4.66
C SER A 20 -3.55 -6.93 -3.32
N PHE A 21 -3.11 -5.79 -2.81
CA PHE A 21 -3.59 -5.21 -1.56
C PHE A 21 -3.40 -3.68 -1.52
N GLU A 22 -4.11 -3.08 -0.58
CA GLU A 22 -3.95 -1.68 -0.21
C GLU A 22 -3.65 -1.55 1.28
N LEU A 23 -2.76 -0.62 1.63
CA LEU A 23 -2.46 -0.24 3.01
C LEU A 23 -2.84 1.22 3.24
N PRO A 24 -4.04 1.48 3.80
CA PRO A 24 -4.46 2.81 4.16
C PRO A 24 -3.59 3.39 5.28
N ALA A 25 -3.37 4.70 5.25
CA ALA A 25 -2.63 5.46 6.26
C ALA A 25 -1.21 4.95 6.54
N ARG A 26 -0.61 4.19 5.61
CA ARG A 26 0.77 3.69 5.68
C ARG A 26 1.53 3.94 4.38
N THR A 27 2.82 4.22 4.50
CA THR A 27 3.77 4.31 3.39
C THR A 27 4.82 3.22 3.52
N CYS A 28 4.98 2.37 2.50
CA CYS A 28 6.05 1.36 2.49
C CYS A 28 7.44 1.96 2.25
N SER A 29 7.53 3.14 1.64
CA SER A 29 8.80 3.84 1.41
C SER A 29 9.31 4.63 2.63
N GLY A 30 8.51 4.75 3.69
CA GLY A 30 8.81 5.63 4.83
C GLY A 30 8.67 7.13 4.55
N LEU A 31 8.22 7.51 3.34
CA LEU A 31 7.98 8.91 3.00
C LEU A 31 6.84 9.49 3.86
N SER A 32 7.02 10.75 4.26
CA SER A 32 6.07 11.49 5.07
C SER A 32 6.11 12.97 4.72
N VAL A 33 4.94 13.57 4.49
CA VAL A 33 4.72 15.00 4.35
C VAL A 33 5.00 15.67 5.69
N ARG A 34 6.10 16.43 5.77
CA ARG A 34 6.49 17.17 6.98
C ARG A 34 5.82 18.53 7.07
N PHE A 35 5.72 19.22 5.94
CA PHE A 35 5.15 20.57 5.87
C PHE A 35 4.26 20.69 4.65
N LEU A 36 3.05 21.19 4.85
CA LEU A 36 2.16 21.63 3.78
C LEU A 36 2.03 23.15 3.89
N CYS A 37 2.80 23.87 3.07
CA CYS A 37 2.74 25.32 3.03
C CYS A 37 1.57 25.77 2.14
N LEU A 38 0.61 26.45 2.75
CA LEU A 38 -0.50 27.09 2.04
C LEU A 38 -0.29 28.60 2.15
N ARG A 39 0.02 29.24 1.03
CA ARG A 39 0.11 30.69 0.98
C ARG A 39 -1.30 31.26 1.05
N ALA A 40 -1.65 31.82 2.19
CA ALA A 40 -2.83 32.66 2.32
C ALA A 40 -2.53 33.98 1.61
N GLY A 41 -2.75 34.04 0.29
CA GLY A 41 -2.82 35.31 -0.40
C GLY A 41 -4.09 36.01 0.04
N GLU A 42 -3.94 37.11 0.78
CA GLU A 42 -4.90 38.22 1.00
C GLU A 42 -6.40 37.86 1.02
N THR A 43 -6.77 36.72 1.58
CA THR A 43 -8.16 36.26 1.59
C THR A 43 -8.70 36.44 2.99
N SER A 44 -9.60 37.42 3.13
CA SER A 44 -10.48 37.64 4.28
C SER A 44 -11.48 36.48 4.42
N GLY A 45 -10.98 35.27 4.65
CA GLY A 45 -11.78 34.05 4.69
C GLY A 45 -11.21 33.00 5.64
N PRO A 46 -12.00 31.96 5.96
CA PRO A 46 -11.57 30.89 6.85
C PRO A 46 -10.34 30.16 6.29
N PRO A 47 -9.48 29.62 7.17
CA PRO A 47 -8.26 28.95 6.75
C PRO A 47 -8.59 27.75 5.84
N PRO A 48 -7.76 27.49 4.81
CA PRO A 48 -7.97 26.35 3.92
C PRO A 48 -7.88 25.03 4.69
N GLN A 49 -8.79 24.10 4.38
CA GLN A 49 -8.75 22.75 4.93
C GLN A 49 -7.46 22.03 4.53
N ARG A 50 -6.88 21.27 5.45
CA ARG A 50 -5.59 20.58 5.27
C ARG A 50 -5.78 19.09 5.51
N TRP A 51 -5.73 18.31 4.44
CA TRP A 51 -5.86 16.85 4.50
C TRP A 51 -4.70 16.19 3.77
N VAL A 52 -4.09 15.20 4.42
CA VAL A 52 -3.08 14.33 3.82
C VAL A 52 -3.53 12.90 4.03
N ARG A 53 -3.57 12.11 2.96
CA ARG A 53 -3.84 10.67 3.02
C ARG A 53 -2.69 9.91 2.39
N TYR A 54 -2.19 8.92 3.10
CA TYR A 54 -1.27 7.94 2.57
C TYR A 54 -2.05 6.70 2.16
N LEU A 55 -1.72 6.16 0.99
CA LEU A 55 -2.20 4.87 0.50
C LEU A 55 -1.02 4.19 -0.18
N THR A 56 -0.66 3.01 0.30
CA THR A 56 0.22 2.13 -0.46
C THR A 56 -0.65 1.14 -1.22
N HIS A 57 -0.47 1.06 -2.53
CA HIS A 57 -1.07 0.04 -3.37
C HIS A 57 0.04 -0.92 -3.81
N SER A 58 -0.24 -2.23 -3.74
CA SER A 58 0.66 -3.25 -4.26
C SER A 58 0.83 -3.11 -5.78
N ASP A 59 2.05 -3.18 -6.28
CA ASP A 59 2.30 -3.35 -7.70
C ASP A 59 2.70 -4.80 -7.97
N SER A 60 3.95 -5.09 -8.35
CA SER A 60 4.45 -6.46 -8.48
C SER A 60 4.85 -7.08 -7.13
N TYR A 61 3.87 -7.35 -6.26
CA TYR A 61 4.12 -8.12 -5.03
C TYR A 61 3.96 -9.62 -5.29
N VAL A 62 5.11 -10.29 -5.48
CA VAL A 62 5.18 -11.69 -5.90
C VAL A 62 5.86 -12.54 -4.83
N LEU A 63 5.22 -13.64 -4.42
CA LEU A 63 5.74 -14.61 -3.46
C LEU A 63 6.10 -15.92 -4.16
N ARG A 64 7.24 -16.52 -3.80
CA ARG A 64 7.57 -17.90 -4.15
C ARG A 64 6.96 -18.84 -3.11
N LEU A 65 6.21 -19.83 -3.59
CA LEU A 65 5.51 -20.82 -2.78
C LEU A 65 6.38 -22.06 -2.50
#